data_AF-A0A6N7R3P1-F1
#
_entry.id   AF-A0A6N7R3P1-F1
#
_cell.length_a   1.000
_cell.length_b   1.000
_cell.length_c   1.000
_cell.angle_alpha   90.00
_cell.angle_beta   90.00
_cell.angle_gamma   90.00
#
_symmetry.space_group_name_H-M   'P 1'
#
loop_
_entity.id
_entity.type
_entity.pdbx_description
1 polymer ?
#
loop_
_entity_poly.entity_id
_entity_poly.type
_entity_poly.pdbx_seq_one_letter_code
_entity_poly.pdbx_strand_id
1 'polypeptide(L)'
;MEAIWQTPVAYEKFPETAERMNQYDKIVFSNTLDQVTWKNTTLINGDELEKQLRHLKQQNGRNMLVLASSDLVSALSECGLVRPFDR
;
A
#
# COMPACT_ATOMS: atom_id res chain seq x y z
N MET A 1 5.90 -9.13 -2.61
CA MET A 1 4.48 -9.11 -3.03
C MET A 1 4.47 -9.21 -4.54
N GLU A 2 3.58 -10.01 -5.13
CA GLU A 2 3.50 -10.16 -6.59
C GLU A 2 2.29 -9.40 -7.14
N ALA A 3 2.28 -9.13 -8.45
CA ALA A 3 1.24 -8.41 -9.18
C ALA A 3 -0.08 -9.21 -9.33
N ILE A 4 -0.54 -9.90 -8.28
CA ILE A 4 -1.58 -10.93 -8.36
C ILE A 4 -2.86 -10.42 -9.02
N TRP A 5 -3.26 -9.18 -8.76
CA TRP A 5 -4.48 -8.58 -9.28
C TRP A 5 -4.44 -8.28 -10.78
N GLN A 6 -3.26 -8.31 -11.40
CA GLN A 6 -3.09 -8.10 -12.85
C GLN A 6 -3.08 -9.40 -13.64
N THR A 7 -3.13 -10.55 -12.97
CA THR A 7 -3.10 -11.86 -13.63
C THR A 7 -4.46 -12.22 -14.23
N PRO A 8 -4.50 -12.98 -15.34
CA PRO A 8 -5.77 -13.48 -15.90
C PRO A 8 -6.60 -14.28 -14.88
N VAL A 9 -5.93 -15.07 -14.03
CA VAL A 9 -6.58 -15.87 -12.98
C VAL A 9 -7.31 -14.99 -11.97
N ALA A 10 -6.77 -13.82 -11.63
CA ALA A 10 -7.45 -12.89 -10.74
C ALA A 10 -8.70 -12.27 -11.39
N TYR A 11 -8.66 -11.95 -12.68
CA TYR A 11 -9.84 -11.48 -13.41
C TYR A 11 -10.90 -12.56 -13.60
N GLU A 12 -10.50 -13.82 -13.75
CA GLU A 12 -11.44 -14.95 -13.86
C GLU A 12 -12.12 -15.25 -12.51
N LYS A 13 -11.34 -15.34 -11.44
CA LYS A 13 -11.85 -15.76 -10.12
C LYS A 13 -12.45 -14.62 -9.30
N PHE A 14 -11.93 -13.40 -9.47
CA PHE A 14 -12.27 -12.24 -8.66
C PHE A 14 -12.37 -10.95 -9.50
N PRO A 15 -13.23 -10.91 -10.54
CA PRO A 15 -13.26 -9.82 -11.52
C PRO A 15 -13.40 -8.44 -10.88
N GLU A 16 -14.39 -8.25 -9.99
CA GLU A 16 -14.61 -6.96 -9.33
C GLU A 16 -13.45 -6.54 -8.42
N THR A 17 -12.85 -7.50 -7.70
CA THR A 17 -11.73 -7.21 -6.80
C THR A 17 -10.48 -6.88 -7.59
N ALA A 18 -10.20 -7.63 -8.66
CA ALA A 18 -9.07 -7.36 -9.54
C ALA A 18 -9.19 -5.97 -10.19
N GLU A 19 -10.38 -5.60 -10.66
CA GLU A 19 -10.63 -4.27 -11.23
C GLU A 19 -10.42 -3.17 -10.19
N ARG A 20 -11.09 -3.25 -9.01
CA ARG A 20 -10.95 -2.25 -7.94
C ARG A 20 -9.50 -2.14 -7.45
N MET A 21 -8.84 -3.27 -7.20
CA MET A 21 -7.46 -3.28 -6.75
C MET A 21 -6.52 -2.64 -7.77
N ASN A 22 -6.77 -2.78 -9.07
CA ASN A 22 -5.96 -2.14 -10.10
C ASN A 22 -6.30 -0.65 -10.34
N GLN A 23 -7.40 -0.14 -9.76
CA GLN A 23 -7.76 1.28 -9.81
C GLN A 23 -7.13 2.08 -8.66
N TYR A 24 -6.91 1.48 -7.48
CA TYR A 24 -6.31 2.19 -6.34
C TYR A 24 -4.86 2.59 -6.58
N ASP A 25 -4.53 3.81 -6.13
CA ASP A 25 -3.15 4.25 -5.93
C ASP A 25 -2.53 3.46 -4.78
N LYS A 26 -1.38 2.84 -5.04
CA LYS A 26 -0.66 1.97 -4.10
C LYS A 26 0.69 2.56 -3.79
N ILE A 27 1.06 2.50 -2.53
CA ILE A 27 2.39 2.87 -2.06
C ILE A 27 3.01 1.64 -1.44
N VAL A 28 4.21 1.28 -1.92
CA VAL A 28 4.95 0.11 -1.48
C VAL A 28 6.24 0.59 -0.84
N PHE A 29 6.45 0.24 0.42
CA PHE A 29 7.71 0.47 1.11
C PHE A 29 8.56 -0.80 1.04
N SER A 30 9.80 -0.68 0.59
CA SER A 30 10.72 -1.82 0.52
C SER A 30 12.18 -1.38 0.58
N ASN A 31 13.03 -2.19 1.20
CA ASN A 31 14.49 -2.00 1.23
C ASN A 31 15.22 -2.88 0.20
N THR A 32 14.50 -3.79 -0.46
CA THR A 32 15.09 -4.82 -1.34
C THR A 32 14.55 -4.78 -2.76
N LEU A 33 13.45 -4.07 -3.01
CA LEU A 33 12.95 -3.85 -4.36
C LEU A 33 13.61 -2.60 -4.94
N ASP A 34 14.19 -2.75 -6.12
CA ASP A 34 14.70 -1.61 -6.91
C ASP A 34 13.63 -1.03 -7.85
N GLN A 35 12.68 -1.88 -8.29
CA GLN A 35 11.63 -1.49 -9.23
C GLN A 35 10.32 -2.24 -8.97
N VAL A 36 9.20 -1.60 -9.33
CA VAL A 36 7.86 -2.21 -9.37
C VAL A 36 7.24 -1.96 -10.74
N THR A 37 6.59 -2.99 -11.30
CA THR A 37 5.89 -2.90 -12.59
C THR A 37 4.37 -2.84 -12.42
N TRP A 38 3.90 -2.71 -11.17
CA TRP A 38 2.49 -2.84 -10.85
C TRP A 38 1.72 -1.55 -11.14
N LYS A 39 0.51 -1.69 -11.71
CA LYS A 39 -0.35 -0.56 -12.05
C LYS A 39 -0.64 0.32 -10.82
N ASN A 40 -0.54 1.64 -11.04
CA ASN A 40 -0.78 2.69 -10.05
C ASN A 40 0.04 2.49 -8.76
N THR A 41 1.30 2.07 -8.87
CA THR A 41 2.15 1.81 -7.70
C THR A 41 3.35 2.73 -7.66
N THR A 42 3.57 3.35 -6.50
CA THR A 42 4.79 4.09 -6.18
C THR A 42 5.63 3.25 -5.22
N LEU A 43 6.88 2.98 -5.59
CA LEU A 43 7.85 2.34 -4.71
C LEU A 43 8.61 3.42 -3.93
N ILE A 44 8.69 3.23 -2.62
CA ILE A 44 9.42 4.09 -1.70
C ILE A 44 10.43 3.23 -0.95
N ASN A 45 11.65 3.73 -0.80
CA ASN A 45 12.66 3.08 0.03
C ASN A 45 12.17 3.05 1.51
N GLY A 46 12.24 1.90 2.17
CA GLY A 46 11.75 1.76 3.54
C GLY A 46 12.52 2.60 4.57
N ASP A 47 13.74 3.05 4.27
CA ASP A 47 14.48 3.99 5.13
C ASP A 47 13.83 5.38 5.17
N GLU A 48 13.05 5.75 4.13
CA GLU A 48 12.31 7.03 4.06
C GLU A 48 10.87 6.91 4.59
N LEU A 49 10.51 5.77 5.20
CA LEU A 49 9.15 5.47 5.64
C LEU A 49 8.53 6.58 6.49
N GLU A 50 9.20 6.97 7.58
CA GLU A 50 8.66 7.95 8.54
C GLU A 50 8.41 9.31 7.87
N LYS A 51 9.38 9.80 7.10
CA LYS A 51 9.30 11.08 6.41
C LYS A 51 8.16 11.10 5.38
N GLN A 52 8.04 10.03 4.60
CA GLN A 52 7.00 9.93 3.57
C GLN A 52 5.61 9.81 4.19
N LEU A 53 5.46 9.07 5.29
CA LEU A 53 4.18 8.99 6.01
C LEU A 53 3.75 10.32 6.60
N ARG A 54 4.69 11.07 7.20
CA ARG A 54 4.40 12.42 7.71
C ARG A 54 3.94 13.34 6.59
N HIS A 55 4.60 13.26 5.44
CA HIS A 55 4.20 14.01 4.25
C HIS A 55 2.81 13.60 3.75
N LEU A 56 2.54 12.30 3.60
CA LEU A 56 1.25 11.77 3.17
C LEU A 56 0.12 12.15 4.12
N LYS A 57 0.37 12.17 5.43
CA LYS A 57 -0.60 12.64 6.43
C LYS A 57 -0.89 14.13 6.35
N GLN A 58 0.07 14.94 5.92
CA GLN A 58 -0.12 16.38 5.71
C GLN A 58 -0.92 16.68 4.44
N GLN A 59 -0.91 15.76 3.47
CA GLN A 59 -1.74 15.89 2.28
C GLN A 59 -3.21 15.66 2.66
N ASN A 60 -3.94 16.76 2.88
CA ASN A 60 -5.39 16.75 3.02
C ASN A 60 -6.02 16.12 1.77
N GLY A 61 -6.55 14.91 1.88
CA GLY A 61 -7.17 14.30 0.70
C GLY A 61 -8.00 13.06 0.92
N ARG A 62 -7.45 11.97 1.47
CA ARG A 62 -8.13 10.66 1.45
C ARG A 62 -7.73 9.77 2.61
N ASN A 63 -8.65 8.90 3.02
CA ASN A 63 -8.33 7.80 3.93
C ASN A 63 -7.33 6.87 3.24
N MET A 64 -6.26 6.51 3.95
CA MET A 64 -5.29 5.52 3.52
C MET A 64 -5.54 4.22 4.26
N LEU A 65 -5.55 3.10 3.53
CA LEU A 65 -5.66 1.77 4.09
C LEU A 65 -4.31 1.07 4.02
N VAL A 66 -3.85 0.54 5.15
CA VAL A 66 -2.66 -0.31 5.20
C VAL A 66 -3.13 -1.76 5.05
N LEU A 67 -2.82 -2.36 3.91
CA LEU A 67 -3.16 -3.76 3.63
C LEU A 67 -2.12 -4.76 4.16
N ALA A 68 -0.87 -4.33 4.25
CA ALA A 68 0.30 -5.08 4.70
C ALA A 68 1.47 -4.08 4.87
N SER A 69 2.59 -4.39 5.54
CA SER A 69 2.96 -5.60 6.32
C SER A 69 2.53 -5.49 7.79
N SER A 70 2.48 -6.60 8.52
CA SER A 70 2.34 -6.59 9.98
C SER A 70 3.44 -5.75 10.65
N ASP A 71 4.68 -5.83 10.18
CA ASP A 71 5.78 -5.01 10.71
C ASP A 71 5.58 -3.53 10.43
N LEU A 72 5.06 -3.21 9.24
CA LEU A 72 4.72 -1.85 8.86
C LEU A 72 3.58 -1.32 9.75
N VAL A 73 2.54 -2.12 9.99
CA VAL A 73 1.43 -1.76 10.88
C VAL A 73 1.93 -1.55 12.31
N SER A 74 2.81 -2.40 12.82
CA SER A 74 3.40 -2.25 14.15
C SER A 74 4.22 -0.96 14.26
N ALA A 75 5.14 -0.71 13.33
CA ALA A 75 5.95 0.50 13.30
C ALA A 75 5.08 1.77 13.20
N LEU A 76 4.05 1.73 12.35
CA LEU A 76 3.07 2.81 12.23
C LEU A 76 2.29 3.03 13.54
N SER A 77 1.92 1.95 14.23
CA SER A 77 1.15 2.03 15.48
C SER A 77 1.98 2.61 16.61
N GLU A 78 3.26 2.24 16.71
CA GLU A 78 4.21 2.79 17.68
C GLU A 78 4.40 4.31 17.48
N CYS A 79 4.40 4.77 16.22
CA CYS A 79 4.45 6.20 15.91
C CYS A 79 3.10 6.93 16.08
N GLY A 80 2.03 6.25 16.50
CA GLY A 80 0.67 6.82 16.58
C GLY A 80 0.10 7.20 15.21
N LEU A 81 0.62 6.58 14.14
CA LEU A 81 0.30 6.93 12.76
C LEU A 81 -0.86 6.13 12.17
N VAL A 82 -1.22 4.99 12.76
CA VAL A 82 -2.41 4.20 12.38
C VAL A 82 -3.35 4.06 13.56
N ARG A 83 -4.63 3.85 13.25
CA ARG A 83 -5.67 3.48 14.20
C ARG A 83 -6.29 2.15 13.73
N PRO A 84 -6.74 1.28 14.64
CA PRO A 84 -7.59 0.16 14.26
C PRO A 84 -8.76 0.62 13.39
N PHE A 85 -9.12 -0.19 12.41
CA PHE A 85 -10.33 0.04 11.63
C PHE A 85 -11.54 -0.28 12.51
N ASP A 86 -12.12 0.73 13.15
CA ASP A 86 -13.43 0.63 13.79
C ASP A 86 -14.52 0.63 12.71
N ARG A 87 -15.42 -0.37 12.78
CA ARG A 87 -16.53 -0.55 11.85
C ARG A 87 -17.71 0.38 12.18
#